data_AF-A0A496PZ69-F1
#
_entry.id   AF-A0A496PZ69-F1
#
_cell.length_a   1.000
_cell.length_b   1.000
_cell.length_c   1.000
_cell.angle_alpha   90.00
_cell.angle_beta   90.00
_cell.angle_gamma   90.00
#
_symmetry.space_group_name_H-M   'P 1'
#
loop_
_entity.id
_entity.type
_entity.pdbx_description
1 polymer ?
#
loop_
_entity_poly.entity_id
_entity_poly.type
_entity_poly.pdbx_seq_one_letter_code
_entity_poly.pdbx_strand_id
1 'polypeptide(L)' 'MMSGKTGRLAGKVALVVGSTSGIGAGIARRFASEGAMVVVSGRRTEKGEAVLDFSRYVV' A
#
# COMPACT_ATOMS: atom_id res chain seq x y z
N MET A 1 5.56 6.83 25.54
CA MET A 1 6.08 7.45 24.30
C MET A 1 5.66 6.58 23.13
N MET A 2 4.80 7.08 22.22
CA MET A 2 4.51 6.38 20.97
C MET A 2 5.52 6.87 19.94
N SER A 3 6.45 6.01 19.52
CA SER A 3 7.38 6.33 18.44
C SER A 3 6.57 6.52 17.16
N GLY A 4 6.39 7.77 16.71
CA GLY A 4 5.64 8.08 15.50
C GLY A 4 6.34 7.47 14.29
N LYS A 5 5.55 6.86 13.39
CA LYS A 5 6.04 6.24 12.14
C LYS A 5 7.08 7.14 11.47
N THR A 6 8.29 6.63 11.24
CA THR A 6 9.38 7.35 10.58
C THR A 6 9.46 6.93 9.12
N GLY A 7 9.41 7.89 8.19
CA GLY A 7 9.50 7.67 6.75
C GLY A 7 8.93 8.84 5.96
N ARG A 8 9.34 9.03 4.70
CA ARG A 8 8.91 10.19 3.88
C ARG A 8 7.39 10.31 3.74
N LEU A 9 6.68 9.19 3.82
CA LEU A 9 5.22 9.12 3.66
C LEU A 9 4.50 8.78 4.97
N ALA A 10 5.17 8.94 6.11
CA ALA A 10 4.58 8.67 7.41
C ALA A 10 3.28 9.47 7.63
N GLY A 11 2.23 8.75 8.04
CA GLY A 11 0.91 9.33 8.33
C GLY A 11 0.11 9.76 7.09
N LYS A 12 0.59 9.47 5.88
CA LYS A 12 -0.14 9.72 4.64
C LYS A 12 -1.00 8.53 4.23
N VAL A 13 -2.02 8.79 3.42
CA VAL A 13 -2.84 7.77 2.75
C VAL A 13 -2.55 7.82 1.25
N ALA A 14 -2.31 6.67 0.62
CA ALA A 14 -2.02 6.59 -0.80
C ALA A 14 -2.90 5.52 -1.49
N LEU A 15 -3.56 5.89 -2.58
CA LEU A 15 -4.24 4.96 -3.49
C LEU A 15 -3.32 4.64 -4.66
N VAL A 16 -3.03 3.35 -4.89
CA VAL A 16 -2.22 2.89 -6.02
C VAL A 16 -3.08 2.01 -6.92
N VAL A 17 -3.41 2.50 -8.12
CA VAL A 17 -4.23 1.77 -9.11
C VAL A 17 -3.35 0.80 -9.91
N GLY A 18 -3.90 -0.36 -10.30
CA GLY A 18 -3.14 -1.38 -11.05
C GLY A 18 -2.01 -2.00 -10.23
N SER A 19 -2.17 -2.07 -8.91
CA SER A 19 -1.10 -2.40 -7.96
C SER A 19 -1.02 -3.87 -7.58
N THR A 20 -1.74 -4.75 -8.28
CA THR A 20 -1.74 -6.21 -8.02
C THR A 20 -0.49 -6.92 -8.57
N SER A 21 0.36 -6.25 -9.34
CA SER A 21 1.62 -6.82 -9.89
C SER A 21 2.55 -5.73 -10.45
N GLY A 22 3.78 -6.12 -10.79
CA GLY A 22 4.72 -5.27 -11.54
C GLY A 22 5.05 -3.96 -10.82
N ILE A 23 5.10 -2.85 -11.58
CA ILE A 23 5.47 -1.53 -11.06
C ILE A 23 4.51 -1.05 -9.97
N GLY A 24 3.20 -1.23 -10.17
CA GLY A 24 2.20 -0.80 -9.18
C GLY A 24 2.35 -1.50 -7.84
N ALA A 25 2.67 -2.81 -7.85
CA ALA A 25 2.97 -3.55 -6.62
C ALA A 25 4.26 -3.05 -5.94
N GLY A 26 5.30 -2.74 -6.74
CA GLY A 26 6.54 -2.15 -6.22
C GLY A 26 6.32 -0.80 -5.55
N ILE A 27 5.51 0.07 -6.17
CA ILE A 27 5.13 1.38 -5.61
C ILE A 27 4.36 1.20 -4.30
N ALA A 28 3.35 0.32 -4.28
CA ALA A 28 2.56 0.06 -3.08
C ALA A 28 3.42 -0.42 -1.90
N ARG A 29 4.34 -1.36 -2.14
CA ARG A 29 5.31 -1.85 -1.14
C ARG A 29 6.22 -0.75 -0.64
N ARG A 30 6.77 0.07 -1.55
CA ARG A 30 7.65 1.19 -1.19
C ARG A 30 6.92 2.22 -0.34
N PHE A 31 5.70 2.58 -0.70
CA PHE A 31 4.91 3.56 0.05
C PHE A 31 4.57 3.07 1.45
N ALA A 32 4.20 1.79 1.58
CA ALA A 32 3.96 1.18 2.87
C ALA A 32 5.23 1.18 3.75
N SER A 33 6.40 0.85 3.18
CA SER A 33 7.68 0.90 3.90
C SER A 33 8.06 2.31 4.36
N GLU A 34 7.57 3.35 3.69
CA GLU A 34 7.78 4.74 4.09
C GLU A 34 6.72 5.25 5.09
N GLY A 35 5.86 4.36 5.59
CA GLY A 35 4.91 4.65 6.67
C GLY A 35 3.53 5.12 6.21
N ALA A 36 3.24 5.05 4.92
CA ALA A 36 1.91 5.35 4.38
C ALA A 36 0.90 4.24 4.72
N MET A 37 -0.36 4.62 4.90
CA MET A 37 -1.49 3.69 4.73
C MET A 37 -1.78 3.59 3.23
N VAL A 38 -1.68 2.39 2.67
CA VAL A 38 -1.77 2.19 1.22
C VAL A 38 -3.02 1.39 0.87
N VAL A 39 -3.83 1.94 -0.04
CA VAL A 39 -4.95 1.27 -0.67
C VAL A 39 -4.49 0.73 -2.02
N VAL A 40 -4.63 -0.57 -2.21
CA VAL A 40 -4.35 -1.25 -3.50
C VAL A 40 -5.66 -1.46 -4.26
N SER A 41 -5.60 -1.38 -5.59
CA SER A 41 -6.76 -1.56 -6.48
C SER A 41 -6.37 -2.39 -7.71
N GLY A 42 -7.27 -3.27 -8.14
CA GLY A 42 -7.13 -4.10 -9.32
C GLY A 42 -8.34 -5.00 -9.54
N ARG A 43 -8.29 -5.89 -10.54
CA ARG A 43 -9.43 -6.75 -10.90
C ARG A 43 -9.50 -8.09 -10.16
N ARG A 44 -8.41 -8.47 -9.49
CA ARG A 44 -8.27 -9.81 -8.86
C ARG A 44 -7.86 -9.62 -7.41
N THR A 45 -8.77 -9.95 -6.51
CA THR A 45 -8.61 -9.76 -5.06
C THR A 45 -7.42 -10.54 -4.52
N GLU A 46 -7.30 -11.84 -4.88
CA GLU A 46 -6.21 -12.73 -4.45
C GLU A 46 -4.82 -12.16 -4.73
N LYS A 47 -4.66 -11.48 -5.89
CA LYS A 47 -3.39 -10.86 -6.27
C LYS A 47 -3.12 -9.56 -5.51
N GLY A 48 -4.16 -8.85 -5.09
CA GLY A 48 -4.04 -7.63 -4.29
C GLY A 48 -3.63 -7.92 -2.85
N GLU A 49 -4.20 -8.96 -2.25
CA GLU A 49 -3.88 -9.41 -0.88
C GLU A 49 -2.42 -9.84 -0.73
N ALA A 50 -1.84 -10.44 -1.77
CA ALA A 50 -0.42 -10.81 -1.78
C ALA A 50 0.57 -9.61 -1.80
N VAL A 51 0.09 -8.38 -2.02
CA VAL A 51 0.95 -7.19 -2.17
C VAL A 51 1.26 -6.52 -0.84
N LEU A 52 0.28 -6.42 0.08
CA LEU A 52 0.42 -5.79 1.39
C LEU A 52 -0.47 -6.50 2.41
N ASP A 53 0.01 -6.61 3.66
CA ASP A 53 -0.84 -7.03 4.78
C ASP A 53 -1.94 -5.98 5.03
N PHE A 54 -3.16 -6.47 5.15
CA PHE A 54 -4.42 -5.73 5.03
C PHE A 54 -4.44 -4.34 5.70
N SER A 55 -4.68 -3.30 4.89
CA SER A 55 -5.48 -2.15 5.31
C SER A 55 -6.13 -1.46 4.10
N ARG A 56 -7.34 -1.96 3.78
CA ARG A 56 -8.40 -1.39 2.92
C ARG A 56 -8.15 -1.40 1.41
N TYR A 57 -8.95 -2.22 0.74
CA TYR A 57 -9.10 -2.35 -0.72
C TYR A 57 -10.29 -1.52 -1.21
N VAL A 58 -10.22 -0.95 -2.41
CA VAL A 58 -11.35 -0.35 -3.12
C VAL A 58 -11.37 -0.92 -4.55
N VAL A 59 -12.55 -1.41 -4.93
CA VAL A 59 -12.88 -2.09 -6.21
C VAL A 59 -12.37 -1.31 -7.42
#